data_AF-A0A0H5QK13-F1
#
_entry.id   AF-A0A0H5QK13-F1
#
_cell.length_a   1.000
_cell.length_b   1.000
_cell.length_c   1.000
_cell.angle_alpha   90.00
_cell.angle_beta   90.00
_cell.angle_gamma   90.00
#
_symmetry.space_group_name_H-M   'P 1'
#
loop_
_entity.id
_entity.type
_entity.pdbx_description
1 polymer ?
#
loop_
_entity_poly.entity_id
_entity_poly.type
_entity_poly.pdbx_seq_one_letter_code
_entity_poly.pdbx_strand_id
1 'polypeptide(L)'
;MPTRMKAVVYGTLASGAQGWSVGINLAGPSGYPIGDPAINVAAQQLYADFLSAGWNTATTGALALASLAGTEAKVDGVRLYGYEGSASIAAVVGQSTGASVPGTGPTVMPPQVCLVATLLTGFAGRALNGRIYLPNQTGSMQTTGQTTRNVAQVAVSVANWLSLWRTRSYAGSPLTPVVLSSTAGLNDIQAVRVDNVLDTQRRRRDKVRPNLTGRAGLVVG
;
A
#
# COMPACT_ATOMS: atom_id res chain seq x y z
N MET A 1 -13.38 19.47 4.85
CA MET A 1 -12.74 18.54 3.89
C MET A 1 -13.84 17.75 3.21
N PRO A 2 -13.67 17.34 1.93
CA PRO A 2 -14.64 16.44 1.31
C PRO A 2 -14.70 15.13 2.09
N THR A 3 -15.93 14.61 2.28
CA THR A 3 -16.15 13.26 2.79
C THR A 3 -15.39 12.28 1.90
N ARG A 4 -14.63 11.39 2.52
CA ARG A 4 -13.80 10.42 1.79
C ARG A 4 -13.69 9.12 2.56
N MET A 5 -13.35 8.08 1.82
CA MET A 5 -12.94 6.82 2.39
C MET A 5 -11.43 6.62 2.15
N LYS A 6 -10.77 5.89 3.03
CA LYS A 6 -9.40 5.41 2.80
C LYS A 6 -9.39 3.89 2.86
N ALA A 7 -9.03 3.26 1.76
CA ALA A 7 -8.75 1.84 1.72
C ALA A 7 -7.29 1.59 2.09
N VAL A 8 -7.06 0.68 3.03
CA VAL A 8 -5.73 0.33 3.53
C VAL A 8 -5.54 -1.16 3.34
N VAL A 9 -4.74 -1.54 2.34
CA VAL A 9 -4.18 -2.89 2.24
C VAL A 9 -3.16 -3.04 3.35
N TYR A 10 -3.22 -4.11 4.12
CA TYR A 10 -2.31 -4.34 5.23
C TYR A 10 -1.82 -5.78 5.28
N GLY A 11 -0.71 -5.96 5.99
CA GLY A 11 -0.10 -7.25 6.14
C GLY A 11 1.03 -7.24 7.17
N THR A 12 1.80 -8.32 7.18
CA THR A 12 2.96 -8.49 8.06
C THR A 12 4.25 -8.72 7.27
N LEU A 13 5.39 -8.41 7.90
CA LEU A 13 6.75 -8.68 7.44
C LEU A 13 7.53 -9.38 8.57
N ALA A 14 8.68 -9.98 8.24
CA ALA A 14 9.56 -10.64 9.22
C ALA A 14 8.80 -11.64 10.10
N SER A 15 8.03 -12.53 9.45
CA SER A 15 7.28 -13.60 10.12
C SER A 15 6.29 -13.09 11.18
N GLY A 16 5.65 -11.95 10.91
CA GLY A 16 4.68 -11.34 11.81
C GLY A 16 5.26 -10.27 12.73
N ALA A 17 6.58 -10.13 12.80
CA ALA A 17 7.21 -9.20 13.73
C ALA A 17 6.91 -7.75 13.38
N GLN A 18 6.86 -7.36 12.09
CA GLN A 18 6.54 -5.98 11.66
C GLN A 18 5.23 -5.93 10.87
N GLY A 19 4.55 -4.79 10.90
CA GLY A 19 3.41 -4.52 10.02
C GLY A 19 3.82 -3.75 8.77
N TRP A 20 3.07 -3.93 7.69
CA TRP A 20 3.10 -3.01 6.55
C TRP A 20 1.70 -2.67 6.10
N SER A 21 1.56 -1.52 5.45
CA SER A 21 0.31 -1.13 4.83
C SER A 21 0.53 -0.17 3.67
N VAL A 22 -0.45 -0.15 2.78
CA VAL A 22 -0.57 0.78 1.65
C VAL A 22 -1.97 1.38 1.71
N GLY A 23 -2.03 2.71 1.85
CA GLY A 23 -3.29 3.45 1.92
C GLY A 23 -3.57 4.21 0.64
N ILE A 24 -4.79 4.11 0.13
CA ILE A 24 -5.30 4.82 -1.04
C ILE A 24 -6.58 5.56 -0.61
N ASN A 25 -6.72 6.83 -0.98
CA ASN A 25 -7.97 7.54 -0.77
C ASN A 25 -8.96 7.15 -1.88
N LEU A 26 -10.22 7.01 -1.51
CA LEU A 26 -11.30 6.74 -2.42
C LEU A 26 -12.27 7.94 -2.39
N ALA A 27 -12.60 8.46 -3.56
CA ALA A 27 -13.81 9.24 -3.72
C ALA A 27 -14.99 8.26 -3.59
N GLY A 28 -15.95 8.59 -2.73
CA GLY A 28 -17.06 7.69 -2.38
C GLY A 28 -18.24 8.48 -1.81
N PRO A 29 -19.35 7.78 -1.50
CA PRO A 29 -20.59 8.43 -1.05
C PRO A 29 -20.38 9.16 0.28
N SER A 30 -21.25 10.11 0.60
CA SER A 30 -21.34 10.68 1.95
C SER A 30 -22.13 9.75 2.89
N GLY A 31 -21.73 9.67 4.16
CA GLY A 31 -22.40 8.86 5.18
C GLY A 31 -21.96 7.40 5.11
N TYR A 32 -21.05 7.01 6.01
CA TYR A 32 -20.56 5.64 6.14
C TYR A 32 -21.02 5.08 7.48
N PRO A 33 -22.22 4.46 7.56
CA PRO A 33 -22.69 3.88 8.80
C PRO A 33 -21.66 2.86 9.31
N ILE A 34 -21.14 3.11 10.52
CA ILE A 34 -20.24 2.17 11.21
C ILE A 34 -21.02 0.87 11.42
N GLY A 35 -20.46 -0.25 10.96
CA GLY A 35 -21.06 -1.57 11.14
C GLY A 35 -22.02 -2.02 10.03
N ASP A 36 -22.16 -1.28 8.93
CA ASP A 36 -22.93 -1.74 7.78
C ASP A 36 -22.28 -2.99 7.13
N PRO A 37 -22.96 -4.15 7.08
CA PRO A 37 -22.42 -5.35 6.44
C PRO A 37 -21.99 -5.15 4.98
N ALA A 38 -22.65 -4.25 4.23
CA ALA A 38 -22.33 -4.01 2.82
C ALA A 38 -20.93 -3.41 2.63
N ILE A 39 -20.40 -2.68 3.61
CA ILE A 39 -19.05 -2.11 3.51
C ILE A 39 -17.96 -3.17 3.77
N ASN A 40 -18.27 -4.23 4.51
CA ASN A 40 -17.39 -5.40 4.63
C ASN A 40 -17.33 -6.17 3.31
N VAL A 41 -18.45 -6.27 2.58
CA VAL A 41 -18.48 -6.83 1.23
C VAL A 41 -17.62 -6.02 0.27
N ALA A 42 -17.70 -4.68 0.32
CA ALA A 42 -16.82 -3.81 -0.45
C ALA A 42 -15.35 -4.03 -0.09
N ALA A 43 -15.01 -4.06 1.21
CA ALA A 43 -13.63 -4.34 1.65
C ALA A 43 -13.13 -5.71 1.15
N GLN A 44 -13.99 -6.74 1.15
CA GLN A 44 -13.67 -8.07 0.63
C GLN A 44 -13.38 -8.05 -0.88
N GLN A 45 -14.20 -7.34 -1.66
CA GLN A 45 -13.98 -7.19 -3.10
C GLN A 45 -12.68 -6.46 -3.40
N LEU A 46 -12.39 -5.38 -2.68
CA LEU A 46 -11.12 -4.64 -2.83
C LEU A 46 -9.91 -5.50 -2.48
N TYR A 47 -10.03 -6.37 -1.48
CA TYR A 47 -8.99 -7.35 -1.14
C TYR A 47 -8.79 -8.37 -2.25
N ALA A 48 -9.87 -8.96 -2.78
CA ALA A 48 -9.82 -9.90 -3.90
C ALA A 48 -9.19 -9.26 -5.16
N ASP A 49 -9.52 -8.01 -5.46
CA ASP A 49 -8.92 -7.25 -6.57
C ASP A 49 -7.43 -7.00 -6.37
N PHE A 50 -7.02 -6.67 -5.13
CA PHE A 50 -5.60 -6.54 -4.82
C PHE A 50 -4.86 -7.86 -5.03
N LEU A 51 -5.43 -8.98 -4.59
CA LEU A 51 -4.82 -10.29 -4.79
C LEU A 51 -4.72 -10.66 -6.27
N SER A 52 -5.78 -10.42 -7.05
CA SER A 52 -5.90 -10.86 -8.44
C SER A 52 -5.21 -9.95 -9.46
N ALA A 53 -5.01 -8.66 -9.19
CA ALA A 53 -4.36 -7.74 -10.13
C ALA A 53 -3.03 -7.17 -9.62
N GLY A 54 -2.81 -7.18 -8.31
CA GLY A 54 -1.57 -6.70 -7.70
C GLY A 54 -0.67 -7.83 -7.19
N TRP A 55 -1.15 -8.59 -6.22
CA TRP A 55 -0.32 -9.49 -5.41
C TRP A 55 0.13 -10.75 -6.17
N ASN A 56 -0.79 -11.58 -6.66
CA ASN A 56 -0.49 -12.92 -7.16
C ASN A 56 -0.25 -12.98 -8.66
N THR A 57 -0.79 -12.05 -9.43
CA THR A 57 -0.89 -12.19 -10.88
C THR A 57 0.28 -11.55 -11.60
N ALA A 58 0.94 -12.35 -12.44
CA ALA A 58 1.77 -11.87 -13.54
C ALA A 58 0.95 -11.99 -14.84
N THR A 59 0.34 -10.91 -15.28
CA THR A 59 -0.18 -10.82 -16.66
C THR A 59 0.93 -10.32 -17.59
N THR A 60 0.72 -10.39 -18.90
CA THR A 60 1.66 -9.86 -19.89
C THR A 60 2.00 -8.39 -19.56
N GLY A 61 3.26 -8.14 -19.21
CA GLY A 61 3.73 -6.80 -18.84
C GLY A 61 3.52 -6.39 -17.38
N ALA A 62 2.98 -7.26 -16.51
CA ALA A 62 2.81 -7.01 -15.08
C ALA A 62 3.67 -7.95 -14.23
N LEU A 63 4.16 -7.47 -13.08
CA LEU A 63 4.91 -8.28 -12.11
C LEU A 63 4.04 -8.54 -10.88
N ALA A 64 3.90 -9.80 -10.47
CA ALA A 64 3.25 -10.13 -9.21
C ALA A 64 3.97 -9.44 -8.03
N LEU A 65 3.29 -8.57 -7.29
CA LEU A 65 3.87 -7.86 -6.15
C LEU A 65 4.34 -8.83 -5.04
N ALA A 66 3.74 -10.02 -4.96
CA ALA A 66 4.20 -11.09 -4.08
C ALA A 66 5.67 -11.48 -4.34
N SER A 67 6.17 -11.34 -5.57
CA SER A 67 7.57 -11.66 -5.92
C SER A 67 8.58 -10.61 -5.42
N LEU A 68 8.11 -9.38 -5.14
CA LEU A 68 8.88 -8.32 -4.50
C LEU A 68 8.87 -8.46 -2.97
N ALA A 69 7.84 -9.10 -2.45
CA ALA A 69 7.71 -9.43 -1.05
C ALA A 69 8.47 -10.72 -0.70
N GLY A 70 9.12 -10.73 0.46
CA GLY A 70 9.80 -11.91 0.97
C GLY A 70 8.79 -13.01 1.34
N THR A 71 9.23 -14.27 1.43
CA THR A 71 8.40 -15.39 1.95
C THR A 71 7.94 -15.16 3.39
N GLU A 72 8.63 -14.29 4.13
CA GLU A 72 8.27 -13.85 5.48
C GLU A 72 7.23 -12.73 5.51
N ALA A 73 6.89 -12.16 4.35
CA ALA A 73 5.83 -11.16 4.22
C ALA A 73 4.50 -11.82 3.87
N LYS A 74 3.40 -11.21 4.33
CA LYS A 74 2.04 -11.62 4.01
C LYS A 74 1.16 -10.41 3.79
N VAL A 75 0.12 -10.56 2.98
CA VAL A 75 -1.05 -9.67 2.95
C VAL A 75 -2.12 -10.31 3.80
N ASP A 76 -2.71 -9.55 4.72
CA ASP A 76 -3.73 -10.05 5.64
C ASP A 76 -5.14 -9.56 5.25
N GLY A 77 -5.25 -8.41 4.58
CA GLY A 77 -6.55 -7.92 4.12
C GLY A 77 -6.57 -6.45 3.73
N VAL A 78 -7.79 -5.91 3.64
CA VAL A 78 -8.10 -4.51 3.41
C VAL A 78 -9.02 -3.99 4.53
N ARG A 79 -8.70 -2.81 5.05
CA ARG A 79 -9.57 -2.03 5.93
C ARG A 79 -10.05 -0.78 5.23
N LEU A 80 -11.32 -0.44 5.43
CA LEU A 80 -11.93 0.80 4.97
C LEU A 80 -12.10 1.73 6.16
N TYR A 81 -11.60 2.95 6.02
CA TYR A 81 -11.71 4.01 7.00
C TYR A 81 -12.58 5.14 6.48
N GLY A 82 -13.64 5.49 7.20
CA GLY A 82 -14.51 6.62 6.87
C GLY A 82 -13.99 7.91 7.48
N TYR A 83 -14.00 9.00 6.70
CA TYR A 83 -13.74 10.36 7.17
C TYR A 83 -14.96 11.21 6.84
N GLU A 84 -15.82 11.44 7.83
CA GLU A 84 -17.04 12.23 7.67
C GLU A 84 -16.77 13.71 8.01
N GLY A 85 -17.09 14.60 7.07
CA GLY A 85 -16.97 16.05 7.25
C GLY A 85 -15.56 16.53 7.62
N SER A 86 -15.45 17.24 8.75
CA SER A 86 -14.19 17.77 9.29
C SER A 86 -13.61 16.91 10.42
N ALA A 87 -14.12 15.70 10.65
CA ALA A 87 -13.62 14.83 11.71
C ALA A 87 -12.15 14.48 11.46
N SER A 88 -11.31 14.68 12.48
CA SER A 88 -9.88 14.34 12.44
C SER A 88 -9.62 12.86 12.73
N ILE A 89 -10.62 12.14 13.25
CA ILE A 89 -10.51 10.73 13.64
C ILE A 89 -11.25 9.88 12.62
N ALA A 90 -10.54 8.89 12.08
CA ALA A 90 -11.11 7.92 11.16
C ALA A 90 -11.66 6.72 11.93
N ALA A 91 -12.90 6.33 11.64
CA ALA A 91 -13.44 5.05 12.11
C ALA A 91 -13.13 3.96 11.10
N VAL A 92 -12.77 2.76 11.57
CA VAL A 92 -12.82 1.56 10.72
C VAL A 92 -14.29 1.28 10.47
N VAL A 93 -14.71 1.42 9.23
CA VAL A 93 -16.10 1.22 8.83
C VAL A 93 -16.30 -0.17 8.22
N GLY A 94 -15.27 -0.71 7.56
CA GLY A 94 -15.30 -2.06 6.98
C GLY A 94 -13.95 -2.77 7.01
N GLN A 95 -13.98 -4.10 6.99
CA GLN A 95 -12.81 -4.95 6.94
C GLN A 95 -13.08 -6.24 6.15
N SER A 96 -12.12 -6.64 5.31
CA SER A 96 -12.14 -7.93 4.64
C SER A 96 -11.85 -9.09 5.61
N THR A 97 -12.37 -10.27 5.30
CA THR A 97 -12.02 -11.52 5.99
C THR A 97 -11.40 -12.49 4.99
N GLY A 98 -10.21 -13.00 5.27
CA GLY A 98 -9.57 -13.98 4.40
C GLY A 98 -8.30 -14.52 5.01
N ALA A 99 -7.79 -15.61 4.42
CA ALA A 99 -6.50 -16.14 4.79
C ALA A 99 -5.39 -15.17 4.36
N SER A 100 -4.36 -15.06 5.19
CA SER A 100 -3.15 -14.31 4.84
C SER A 100 -2.45 -14.97 3.65
N VAL A 101 -2.09 -14.18 2.64
CA VAL A 101 -1.40 -14.67 1.43
C VAL A 101 0.08 -14.28 1.50
N PRO A 102 1.02 -15.23 1.49
CA PRO A 102 2.44 -14.93 1.61
C PRO A 102 3.02 -14.29 0.34
N GLY A 103 4.16 -13.62 0.51
CA GLY A 103 5.08 -13.31 -0.59
C GLY A 103 5.79 -14.57 -1.09
N THR A 104 6.40 -14.48 -2.26
CA THR A 104 6.99 -15.64 -2.96
C THR A 104 8.48 -15.50 -3.20
N GLY A 105 9.05 -14.29 -3.05
CA GLY A 105 10.48 -14.11 -3.28
C GLY A 105 11.32 -14.41 -2.04
N PRO A 106 12.61 -14.76 -2.20
CA PRO A 106 13.51 -14.96 -1.07
C PRO A 106 13.75 -13.64 -0.33
N THR A 107 13.64 -13.66 1.00
CA THR A 107 13.92 -12.50 1.86
C THR A 107 15.42 -12.25 1.92
N VAL A 108 15.90 -11.21 1.25
CA VAL A 108 17.33 -10.81 1.23
C VAL A 108 17.55 -9.37 1.65
N MET A 109 16.48 -8.58 1.84
CA MET A 109 16.56 -7.20 2.31
C MET A 109 15.75 -6.99 3.60
N PRO A 110 16.15 -6.01 4.43
CA PRO A 110 15.43 -5.68 5.66
C PRO A 110 13.95 -5.29 5.40
N PRO A 111 13.04 -5.51 6.36
CA PRO A 111 11.61 -5.19 6.24
C PRO A 111 11.29 -3.72 5.92
N GLN A 112 12.22 -2.81 6.19
CA GLN A 112 12.04 -1.38 5.95
C GLN A 112 12.21 -1.01 4.47
N VAL A 113 12.86 -1.85 3.67
CA VAL A 113 13.13 -1.56 2.26
C VAL A 113 11.84 -1.64 1.44
N CYS A 114 11.65 -0.66 0.58
CA CYS A 114 10.44 -0.51 -0.21
C CYS A 114 10.72 0.07 -1.60
N LEU A 115 9.80 -0.22 -2.52
CA LEU A 115 9.68 0.48 -3.80
C LEU A 115 8.61 1.54 -3.70
N VAL A 116 8.85 2.68 -4.32
CA VAL A 116 7.91 3.81 -4.29
C VAL A 116 7.16 3.88 -5.62
N ALA A 117 5.84 3.70 -5.55
CA ALA A 117 4.96 4.00 -6.66
C ALA A 117 4.36 5.41 -6.48
N THR A 118 4.67 6.30 -7.39
CA THR A 118 4.07 7.63 -7.49
C THR A 118 2.77 7.54 -8.27
N LEU A 119 1.69 8.03 -7.67
CA LEU A 119 0.37 8.14 -8.28
C LEU A 119 0.27 9.51 -8.94
N LEU A 120 0.33 9.54 -10.26
CA LEU A 120 0.33 10.77 -11.05
C LEU A 120 -1.10 11.23 -11.32
N THR A 121 -1.36 12.51 -11.12
CA THR A 121 -2.62 13.17 -11.47
C THR A 121 -2.43 14.04 -12.71
N GLY A 122 -3.50 14.62 -13.23
CA GLY A 122 -3.44 15.56 -14.36
C GLY A 122 -2.83 16.92 -14.03
N PHE A 123 -2.41 17.14 -12.79
CA PHE A 123 -1.88 18.42 -12.34
C PHE A 123 -0.37 18.37 -12.10
N ALA A 124 0.31 19.45 -12.48
CA ALA A 124 1.74 19.62 -12.22
C ALA A 124 2.01 19.91 -10.73
N GLY A 125 2.98 19.21 -10.14
CA GLY A 125 3.48 19.50 -8.80
C GLY A 125 3.46 18.30 -7.85
N ARG A 126 4.47 18.21 -6.98
CA ARG A 126 4.62 17.08 -6.04
C ARG A 126 3.47 16.98 -5.03
N ALA A 127 2.90 18.11 -4.61
CA ALA A 127 1.79 18.15 -3.65
C ALA A 127 0.44 17.69 -4.24
N LEU A 128 0.36 17.56 -5.56
CA LEU A 128 -0.84 17.11 -6.27
C LEU A 128 -0.75 15.65 -6.71
N ASN A 129 0.36 14.99 -6.38
CA ASN A 129 0.63 13.59 -6.70
C ASN A 129 0.71 12.76 -5.41
N GLY A 130 0.30 11.49 -5.50
CA GLY A 130 0.36 10.56 -4.39
C GLY A 130 1.64 9.73 -4.40
N ARG A 131 1.99 9.14 -3.26
CA ARG A 131 3.03 8.11 -3.17
C ARG A 131 2.55 6.97 -2.31
N ILE A 132 2.81 5.75 -2.75
CA ILE A 132 2.64 4.53 -1.96
C ILE A 132 3.96 3.77 -1.89
N TYR A 133 4.15 3.09 -0.77
CA TYR A 133 5.37 2.35 -0.45
C TYR A 133 5.05 0.85 -0.47
N LEU A 134 5.58 0.14 -1.46
CA LEU A 134 5.37 -1.29 -1.64
C LEU A 134 6.50 -2.07 -0.94
N PRO A 135 6.22 -3.19 -0.26
CA PRO A 135 7.28 -4.05 0.25
C PRO A 135 8.26 -4.46 -0.87
N ASN A 136 9.57 -4.35 -0.60
CA ASN A 136 10.61 -4.87 -1.49
C ASN A 136 11.70 -5.53 -0.66
N GLN A 137 11.51 -6.80 -0.33
CA GLN A 137 12.44 -7.59 0.48
C GLN A 137 13.29 -8.56 -0.36
N THR A 138 13.16 -8.48 -1.69
CA THR A 138 13.73 -9.45 -2.63
C THR A 138 14.56 -8.73 -3.70
N GLY A 139 15.27 -9.51 -4.51
CA GLY A 139 16.10 -8.99 -5.61
C GLY A 139 17.47 -8.50 -5.16
N SER A 140 18.23 -7.93 -6.10
CA SER A 140 19.53 -7.33 -5.82
C SER A 140 19.46 -5.81 -5.88
N MET A 141 20.31 -5.17 -5.09
CA MET A 141 20.56 -3.74 -5.12
C MET A 141 21.87 -3.51 -5.86
N GLN A 142 21.85 -2.61 -6.84
CA GLN A 142 23.05 -2.14 -7.52
C GLN A 142 23.88 -1.25 -6.58
N THR A 143 25.14 -1.00 -6.93
CA THR A 143 26.02 -0.09 -6.17
C THR A 143 25.47 1.34 -6.09
N THR A 144 24.57 1.71 -6.99
CA THR A 144 23.86 3.00 -7.03
C THR A 144 22.61 3.06 -6.13
N GLY A 145 22.29 1.99 -5.39
CA GLY A 145 21.07 1.91 -4.58
C GLY A 145 19.79 1.59 -5.39
N GLN A 146 19.93 1.32 -6.69
CA GLN A 146 18.82 0.97 -7.57
C GLN A 146 18.51 -0.52 -7.53
N THR A 147 17.24 -0.89 -7.68
CA THR A 147 16.82 -2.28 -7.88
C THR A 147 17.12 -2.76 -9.30
N THR A 148 17.45 -4.03 -9.45
CA THR A 148 17.53 -4.72 -10.76
C THR A 148 16.17 -5.20 -11.26
N ARG A 149 15.10 -5.04 -10.47
CA ARG A 149 13.74 -5.45 -10.84
C ARG A 149 13.17 -4.56 -11.94
N ASN A 150 12.28 -5.14 -12.75
CA ASN A 150 11.58 -4.41 -13.81
C ASN A 150 10.47 -3.52 -13.21
N VAL A 151 10.83 -2.28 -12.86
CA VAL A 151 9.90 -1.31 -12.25
C VAL A 151 8.75 -0.91 -13.17
N ALA A 152 8.89 -1.03 -14.49
CA ALA A 152 7.79 -0.79 -15.43
C ALA A 152 6.67 -1.81 -15.23
N GLN A 153 7.02 -3.09 -15.04
CA GLN A 153 6.04 -4.13 -14.76
C GLN A 153 5.36 -3.94 -13.40
N VAL A 154 6.07 -3.40 -12.41
CA VAL A 154 5.47 -3.02 -11.11
C VAL A 154 4.46 -1.89 -11.28
N ALA A 155 4.77 -0.89 -12.12
CA ALA A 155 3.84 0.20 -12.41
C ALA A 155 2.54 -0.31 -13.06
N VAL A 156 2.65 -1.25 -14.00
CA VAL A 156 1.50 -1.91 -14.64
C VAL A 156 0.65 -2.67 -13.61
N SER A 157 1.26 -3.44 -12.70
CA SER A 157 0.50 -4.16 -11.66
C SER A 157 -0.27 -3.23 -10.74
N VAL A 158 0.35 -2.12 -10.31
CA VAL A 158 -0.34 -1.11 -9.49
C VAL A 158 -1.47 -0.44 -10.28
N ALA A 159 -1.24 -0.11 -11.55
CA ALA A 159 -2.28 0.49 -12.39
C ALA A 159 -3.48 -0.45 -12.62
N ASN A 160 -3.23 -1.74 -12.88
CA ASN A 160 -4.27 -2.76 -13.03
C ASN A 160 -5.08 -2.92 -11.75
N TRP A 161 -4.41 -3.01 -10.61
CA TRP A 161 -5.05 -3.07 -9.29
C TRP A 161 -5.97 -1.86 -9.04
N LEU A 162 -5.48 -0.64 -9.24
CA LEU A 162 -6.28 0.57 -9.06
C LEU A 162 -7.43 0.66 -10.08
N SER A 163 -7.26 0.11 -11.28
CA SER A 163 -8.31 0.06 -12.30
C SER A 163 -9.46 -0.86 -11.90
N LEU A 164 -9.18 -2.03 -11.30
CA LEU A 164 -10.24 -2.90 -10.77
C LEU A 164 -11.04 -2.22 -9.66
N TRP A 165 -10.39 -1.48 -8.77
CA TRP A 165 -11.09 -0.75 -7.71
C TRP A 165 -12.11 0.26 -8.24
N ARG A 166 -11.85 0.90 -9.40
CA ARG A 166 -12.81 1.81 -10.07
C ARG A 166 -14.11 1.13 -10.50
N THR A 167 -14.08 -0.19 -10.68
CA THR A 167 -15.27 -0.98 -11.04
C THR A 167 -16.13 -1.32 -9.84
N ARG A 168 -15.65 -1.05 -8.62
CA ARG A 168 -16.35 -1.34 -7.37
C ARG A 168 -17.24 -0.18 -6.96
N SER A 169 -18.29 -0.48 -6.22
CA SER A 169 -19.21 0.50 -5.66
C SER A 169 -19.64 0.11 -4.26
N TYR A 170 -20.09 1.10 -3.49
CA TYR A 170 -20.74 0.92 -2.20
C TYR A 170 -21.93 1.88 -2.14
N ALA A 171 -23.09 1.40 -1.69
CA ALA A 171 -24.35 2.15 -1.67
C ALA A 171 -24.67 2.86 -3.03
N GLY A 172 -24.41 2.17 -4.15
CA GLY A 172 -24.62 2.70 -5.50
C GLY A 172 -23.61 3.74 -5.98
N SER A 173 -22.63 4.12 -5.16
CA SER A 173 -21.59 5.09 -5.51
C SER A 173 -20.26 4.40 -5.83
N PRO A 174 -19.56 4.79 -6.92
CA PRO A 174 -18.25 4.22 -7.26
C PRO A 174 -17.20 4.43 -6.16
N LEU A 175 -16.27 3.49 -6.03
CA LEU A 175 -15.11 3.56 -5.14
C LEU A 175 -13.86 3.97 -5.93
N THR A 176 -13.81 5.23 -6.37
CA THR A 176 -12.76 5.69 -7.29
C THR A 176 -11.46 6.05 -6.56
N PRO A 177 -10.31 5.42 -6.87
CA PRO A 177 -9.02 5.79 -6.29
C PRO A 177 -8.58 7.20 -6.69
N VAL A 178 -8.21 7.99 -5.69
CA VAL A 178 -7.83 9.40 -5.83
C VAL A 178 -6.62 9.78 -4.99
N VAL A 179 -5.94 10.84 -5.39
CA VAL A 179 -4.97 11.56 -4.56
C VAL A 179 -5.70 12.67 -3.83
N LEU A 180 -5.58 12.69 -2.51
CA LEU A 180 -6.03 13.81 -1.69
C LEU A 180 -4.89 14.83 -1.57
N SER A 181 -5.19 16.06 -1.96
CA SER A 181 -4.37 17.26 -1.74
C SER A 181 -5.09 18.21 -0.78
N SER A 182 -4.33 18.84 0.12
CA SER A 182 -4.86 19.89 1.00
C SER A 182 -5.22 21.16 0.24
N THR A 183 -4.59 21.42 -0.91
CA THR A 183 -4.81 22.65 -1.70
C THR A 183 -5.76 22.44 -2.88
N ALA A 184 -5.79 21.23 -3.46
CA ALA A 184 -6.60 20.92 -4.64
C ALA A 184 -7.71 19.88 -4.41
N GLY A 185 -7.93 19.45 -3.16
CA GLY A 185 -8.98 18.46 -2.88
C GLY A 185 -8.67 17.07 -3.43
N LEU A 186 -9.68 16.39 -3.98
CA LEU A 186 -9.55 15.04 -4.54
C LEU A 186 -9.18 15.13 -6.02
N ASN A 187 -8.14 14.40 -6.42
CA ASN A 187 -7.61 14.40 -7.79
C ASN A 187 -7.56 12.97 -8.32
N ASP A 188 -8.09 12.74 -9.50
CA ASP A 188 -8.06 11.43 -10.13
C ASP A 188 -6.64 11.02 -10.49
N ILE A 189 -6.33 9.74 -10.24
CA ILE A 189 -5.06 9.13 -10.64
C ILE A 189 -5.12 8.85 -12.14
N GLN A 190 -4.23 9.44 -12.92
CA GLN A 190 -4.17 9.23 -14.38
C GLN A 190 -3.11 8.21 -14.79
N ALA A 191 -2.03 8.11 -14.02
CA ALA A 191 -0.95 7.17 -14.29
C ALA A 191 -0.24 6.74 -13.01
N VAL A 192 0.55 5.67 -13.11
CA VAL A 192 1.45 5.22 -12.05
C VAL A 192 2.88 5.21 -12.58
N ARG A 193 3.80 5.75 -11.80
CA ARG A 193 5.24 5.68 -12.07
C ARG A 193 5.96 5.05 -10.88
N VAL A 194 6.81 4.07 -11.12
CA VAL A 194 7.63 3.43 -10.08
C VAL A 194 9.08 3.84 -10.27
N ASP A 195 9.71 4.29 -9.20
CA ASP A 195 11.15 4.60 -9.18
C ASP A 195 11.96 3.30 -9.00
N ASN A 196 13.16 3.25 -9.57
CA ASN A 196 14.09 2.15 -9.37
C ASN A 196 15.00 2.35 -8.16
N VAL A 197 15.05 3.53 -7.57
CA VAL A 197 15.75 3.75 -6.29
C VAL A 197 14.95 3.14 -5.16
N LEU A 198 15.60 2.28 -4.37
CA LEU A 198 15.01 1.71 -3.16
C LEU A 198 14.90 2.78 -2.08
N ASP A 199 13.77 2.81 -1.39
CA ASP A 199 13.52 3.72 -0.27
C ASP A 199 13.36 2.94 1.04
N THR A 200 13.36 3.64 2.16
CA THR A 200 13.12 3.07 3.49
C THR A 200 11.85 3.64 4.10
N GLN A 201 10.93 2.78 4.50
CA GLN A 201 9.76 3.20 5.26
C GLN A 201 10.03 3.07 6.75
N ARG A 202 10.55 4.13 7.37
CA ARG A 202 10.94 4.16 8.80
C ARG A 202 9.81 3.71 9.73
N ARG A 203 8.55 4.05 9.42
CA ARG A 203 7.39 3.67 10.26
C ARG A 203 7.10 2.16 10.29
N ARG A 204 7.73 1.36 9.43
CA ARG A 204 7.67 -0.11 9.48
C ARG A 204 8.60 -0.73 10.52
N ARG A 205 9.50 0.07 11.15
CA ARG A 205 10.36 -0.38 12.26
C ARG A 205 9.71 0.00 13.60
N ASP A 206 8.54 -0.54 13.88
CA ASP A 206 7.76 -0.19 15.07
C ASP A 206 7.86 -1.25 16.19
N LYS A 207 8.11 -2.52 15.85
CA LYS A 207 8.06 -3.61 16.86
C LYS A 207 9.38 -4.37 17.09
N VAL A 208 10.36 -4.29 16.19
CA VAL A 208 11.65 -4.97 16.37
C VAL A 208 12.51 -4.17 17.32
N ARG A 209 12.83 -4.76 18.48
CA ARG A 209 13.76 -4.19 19.45
C ARG A 209 15.21 -4.56 19.07
N PRO A 210 16.17 -3.63 19.19
CA PRO A 210 17.57 -3.96 18.96
C PRO A 210 18.07 -4.92 20.06
N ASN A 211 18.91 -5.89 19.69
CA ASN A 211 19.70 -6.66 20.64
C ASN A 211 20.99 -5.88 20.93
N LEU A 212 21.21 -5.48 22.19
CA LEU A 212 22.27 -4.54 22.58
C LEU A 212 23.54 -5.24 23.11
N THR A 213 23.98 -6.31 22.45
CA THR A 213 25.08 -7.17 22.95
C THR A 213 26.49 -6.62 22.69
N GLY A 214 26.63 -5.49 21.99
CA GLY A 214 27.92 -4.95 21.53
C GLY A 214 28.37 -3.64 22.19
N ARG A 215 28.10 -3.42 23.48
CA ARG A 215 28.49 -2.18 24.17
C ARG A 215 29.98 -2.22 24.54
N ALA A 216 30.82 -1.50 23.82
CA ALA A 216 32.18 -1.18 24.27
C ALA A 216 32.12 0.02 25.24
N GLY A 217 32.84 -0.07 26.37
CA GLY A 217 33.05 1.08 27.24
C GLY A 217 33.98 2.09 26.55
N LEU A 218 33.61 3.38 26.56
CA LEU A 218 34.53 4.43 26.16
C LEU A 218 35.60 4.54 27.25
N VAL A 219 36.86 4.25 26.94
CA VAL A 219 37.98 4.54 27.84
C VAL A 219 38.22 6.04 27.77
N VAL A 220 37.83 6.76 28.83
CA VAL A 220 38.14 8.19 28.97
C VAL A 220 39.51 8.27 29.65
N GLY A 221 40.51 8.75 28.91
CA GLY A 221 41.86 9.02 29.41
C GLY A 221 42.00 10.43 29.97
#